data_AF-A0A7Y6IHB2-F1
#
_entry.id   AF-A0A7Y6IHB2-F1
#
_cell.length_a   1.000
_cell.length_b   1.000
_cell.length_c   1.000
_cell.angle_alpha   90.00
_cell.angle_beta   90.00
_cell.angle_gamma   90.00
#
_symmetry.space_group_name_H-M   'P 1'
#
loop_
_entity.id
_entity.type
_entity.pdbx_description
1 polymer ?
#
loop_
_entity_poly.entity_id
_entity_poly.type
_entity_poly.pdbx_seq_one_letter_code
_entity_poly.pdbx_strand_id
1 'polypeptide(L)'
;MSGDETRDGVTLTNLDQPLFDGAGATKRDLVDYLDAVRTRILPALRGRALSVLRVRPGQQPFMQKNLPTYAPSWIRTVSVWAEASRRQVSYALCDDRRTLLWFANQRAVEYHPALGPAGGDATHLVLDLDPPEGGAFDLAVRAALLVRRALADAGLAGAVKTSGAKGAHVFVPVEAGVPVEDLAAATRALGARAARLDPGLATTAFIREDRQGKVFIDSTRAGGATVVAAYSPRVQPGVPVSFPVAWDDLGAVSPGDFTVHTVPALLDGRDPWAELMPPPQRLPADLVEEGHTIPVARVQAMHAGKRRARARRGE
;
A
#
# COMPACT_ATOMS: atom_id res chain seq x y z
N MET A 1 13.30 3.15 -35.06
CA MET A 1 14.24 3.05 -33.93
C MET A 1 14.06 4.31 -33.10
N SER A 2 13.37 4.24 -31.96
CA SER A 2 13.30 5.39 -31.05
C SER A 2 14.73 5.68 -30.58
N GLY A 3 15.22 6.91 -30.77
CA GLY A 3 16.57 7.29 -30.33
C GLY A 3 16.78 7.02 -28.85
N ASP A 4 18.03 6.82 -28.44
CA ASP A 4 18.40 6.59 -27.05
C ASP A 4 18.06 7.82 -26.20
N GLU A 5 16.91 7.78 -25.54
CA GLU A 5 16.47 8.82 -24.62
C GLU A 5 17.13 8.61 -23.26
N THR A 6 17.75 9.65 -22.72
CA THR A 6 18.37 9.60 -21.39
C THR A 6 17.78 10.68 -20.49
N ARG A 7 17.30 10.30 -19.31
CA ARG A 7 16.80 11.22 -18.28
C ARG A 7 17.53 10.99 -16.97
N ASP A 8 18.04 12.06 -16.37
CA ASP A 8 18.76 12.02 -15.09
C ASP A 8 19.92 10.98 -15.07
N GLY A 9 20.57 10.78 -16.22
CA GLY A 9 21.64 9.78 -16.37
C GLY A 9 21.15 8.32 -16.37
N VAL A 10 19.88 8.07 -16.73
CA VAL A 10 19.29 6.75 -17.00
C VAL A 10 18.91 6.66 -18.48
N THR A 11 19.52 5.71 -19.21
CA THR A 11 19.13 5.38 -20.58
C THR A 11 17.83 4.59 -20.60
N LEU A 12 16.84 5.11 -21.31
CA LEU A 12 15.50 4.55 -21.43
C LEU A 12 15.40 3.78 -22.74
N THR A 13 14.86 2.57 -22.69
CA THR A 13 14.74 1.67 -23.85
C THR A 13 13.29 1.30 -24.10
N ASN A 14 12.90 0.75 -25.26
CA ASN A 14 11.59 0.13 -25.45
C ASN A 14 10.38 0.99 -25.00
N LEU A 15 10.46 2.31 -25.17
CA LEU A 15 9.51 3.25 -24.59
C LEU A 15 8.11 3.13 -25.24
N ASP A 16 8.09 2.86 -26.54
CA ASP A 16 6.85 2.77 -27.32
C ASP A 16 6.14 1.41 -27.18
N GLN A 17 6.73 0.46 -26.43
CA GLN A 17 6.08 -0.83 -26.20
C GLN A 17 4.89 -0.69 -25.23
N PRO A 18 3.81 -1.45 -25.44
CA PRO A 18 2.72 -1.58 -24.46
C PRO A 18 3.25 -1.97 -23.08
N LEU A 19 2.63 -1.44 -22.02
CA LEU A 19 3.05 -1.69 -20.64
C LEU A 19 2.69 -3.10 -20.18
N PHE A 20 1.43 -3.49 -20.35
CA PHE A 20 0.88 -4.84 -20.19
C PHE A 20 -0.50 -4.92 -20.86
N ASP A 21 -1.06 -6.11 -21.01
CA ASP A 21 -2.36 -6.32 -21.65
C ASP A 21 -3.49 -5.63 -20.87
N GLY A 22 -4.29 -4.80 -21.54
CA GLY A 22 -5.35 -4.01 -20.91
C GLY A 22 -4.88 -2.74 -20.21
N ALA A 23 -3.58 -2.42 -20.22
CA ALA A 23 -3.06 -1.18 -19.63
C ALA A 23 -3.63 0.07 -20.32
N GLY A 24 -3.80 0.05 -21.65
CA GLY A 24 -4.07 1.28 -22.41
C GLY A 24 -2.94 2.32 -22.26
N ALA A 25 -1.73 1.87 -21.94
CA ALA A 25 -0.56 2.69 -21.68
C ALA A 25 0.70 1.97 -22.18
N THR A 26 1.69 2.76 -22.57
CA THR A 26 3.02 2.34 -23.00
C THR A 26 4.01 2.42 -21.83
N LYS A 27 5.24 1.93 -22.04
CA LYS A 27 6.31 2.15 -21.06
C LYS A 27 6.67 3.63 -20.93
N ARG A 28 6.57 4.40 -22.02
CA ARG A 28 6.74 5.85 -22.02
C ARG A 28 5.78 6.52 -21.05
N ASP A 29 4.50 6.17 -21.10
CA ASP A 29 3.48 6.75 -20.22
C ASP A 29 3.79 6.50 -18.74
N LEU A 30 4.27 5.30 -18.39
CA LEU A 30 4.72 5.00 -17.02
C LEU A 30 5.90 5.87 -16.59
N VAL A 31 6.90 6.01 -17.46
CA VAL A 31 8.10 6.82 -17.18
C VAL A 31 7.71 8.30 -17.02
N ASP A 32 6.93 8.82 -17.95
CA ASP A 32 6.46 10.21 -17.96
C ASP A 32 5.60 10.51 -16.72
N TYR A 33 4.69 9.60 -16.37
CA TYR A 33 3.88 9.69 -15.16
C TYR A 33 4.74 9.77 -13.90
N LEU A 34 5.65 8.81 -13.69
CA LEU A 34 6.48 8.76 -12.49
C LEU A 34 7.42 9.96 -12.38
N ASP A 35 7.92 10.45 -13.50
CA ASP A 35 8.71 11.68 -13.55
C ASP A 35 7.86 12.91 -13.18
N ALA A 36 6.62 12.99 -13.70
CA ALA A 36 5.69 14.08 -13.42
C ALA A 36 5.29 14.13 -11.92
N VAL A 37 5.05 12.98 -11.28
CA VAL A 37 4.67 12.91 -9.86
C VAL A 37 5.85 12.77 -8.90
N ARG A 38 7.10 12.82 -9.38
CA ARG A 38 8.32 12.53 -8.61
C ARG A 38 8.39 13.25 -7.27
N THR A 39 8.00 14.53 -7.22
CA THR A 39 8.07 15.35 -6.00
C THR A 39 7.10 14.91 -4.92
N ARG A 40 6.06 14.16 -5.28
CA ARG A 40 4.99 13.69 -4.40
C ARG A 40 5.15 12.22 -4.02
N ILE A 41 5.55 11.36 -4.97
CA ILE A 41 5.77 9.94 -4.69
C ILE A 41 7.07 9.71 -3.90
N LEU A 42 8.16 10.44 -4.20
CA LEU A 42 9.45 10.22 -3.54
C LEU A 42 9.42 10.40 -2.01
N PRO A 43 8.73 11.40 -1.43
CA PRO A 43 8.55 11.48 0.02
C PRO A 43 7.97 10.21 0.66
N ALA A 44 7.09 9.49 -0.05
CA ALA A 44 6.52 8.23 0.44
C ALA A 44 7.47 7.03 0.30
N LEU A 45 8.51 7.12 -0.55
CA LEU A 45 9.47 6.04 -0.82
C LEU A 45 10.80 6.21 -0.08
N ARG A 46 11.22 7.46 0.16
CA ARG A 46 12.57 7.79 0.62
C ARG A 46 12.90 7.12 1.95
N GLY A 47 14.09 6.54 1.98
CA GLY A 47 14.65 5.85 3.13
C GLY A 47 13.97 4.51 3.45
N ARG A 48 12.96 4.07 2.70
CA ARG A 48 12.19 2.86 3.00
C ARG A 48 12.63 1.72 2.08
N ALA A 49 12.78 0.53 2.65
CA ALA A 49 13.01 -0.68 1.87
C ALA A 49 11.85 -0.86 0.87
N LEU A 50 12.17 -0.88 -0.43
CA LEU A 50 11.18 -0.87 -1.49
C LEU A 50 11.01 -2.26 -2.11
N SER A 51 9.78 -2.77 -2.09
CA SER A 51 9.37 -3.84 -3.00
C SER A 51 8.65 -3.22 -4.20
N VAL A 52 8.88 -3.74 -5.40
CA VAL A 52 8.16 -3.31 -6.60
C VAL A 52 7.47 -4.46 -7.29
N LEU A 53 6.28 -4.23 -7.83
CA LEU A 53 5.63 -5.20 -8.71
C LEU A 53 5.96 -4.85 -10.16
N ARG A 54 6.63 -5.79 -10.84
CA ARG A 54 7.12 -5.61 -12.21
C ARG A 54 6.26 -6.38 -13.19
N VAL A 55 6.10 -5.78 -14.37
CA VAL A 55 5.48 -6.42 -15.54
C VAL A 55 6.54 -6.62 -16.61
N ARG A 56 6.62 -7.80 -17.21
CA ARG A 56 7.52 -8.08 -18.32
C ARG A 56 6.73 -8.73 -19.45
N PRO A 57 7.00 -8.37 -20.72
CA PRO A 57 6.35 -9.03 -21.85
C PRO A 57 6.47 -10.55 -21.79
N GLY A 58 5.36 -11.26 -22.00
CA GLY A 58 5.31 -12.73 -21.98
C GLY A 58 5.43 -13.37 -20.60
N GLN A 59 5.28 -12.61 -19.51
CA GLN A 59 5.39 -13.14 -18.15
C GLN A 59 4.31 -12.60 -17.23
N GLN A 60 3.91 -13.42 -16.24
CA GLN A 60 3.03 -12.98 -15.18
C GLN A 60 3.70 -11.88 -14.34
N PRO A 61 2.94 -10.89 -13.85
CA PRO A 61 3.47 -9.88 -12.94
C PRO A 61 4.06 -10.52 -11.69
N PHE A 62 5.17 -9.98 -11.20
CA PHE A 62 5.85 -10.54 -10.02
C PHE A 62 6.38 -9.45 -9.09
N MET A 63 6.36 -9.76 -7.80
CA MET A 63 6.92 -8.90 -6.76
C MET A 63 8.45 -9.07 -6.69
N GLN A 64 9.18 -8.01 -6.98
CA GLN A 64 10.63 -7.93 -6.79
C GLN A 64 10.94 -7.26 -5.45
N LYS A 65 11.49 -8.06 -4.54
CA LYS A 65 12.02 -7.59 -3.25
C LYS A 65 13.53 -7.40 -3.29
N ASN A 66 14.23 -8.42 -3.81
CA ASN A 66 15.67 -8.41 -3.94
C ASN A 66 16.09 -7.61 -5.18
N LEU A 67 16.96 -6.63 -5.00
CA LEU A 67 17.54 -5.88 -6.11
C LEU A 67 18.38 -6.84 -6.98
N PRO A 68 18.24 -6.80 -8.32
CA PRO A 68 19.01 -7.66 -9.20
C PRO A 68 20.48 -7.25 -9.26
N THR A 69 21.35 -8.20 -9.58
CA THR A 69 22.81 -7.98 -9.66
C THR A 69 23.24 -7.01 -10.75
N TYR A 70 22.41 -6.80 -11.78
CA TYR A 70 22.66 -5.80 -12.83
C TYR A 70 22.20 -4.39 -12.44
N ALA A 71 21.63 -4.20 -11.25
CA ALA A 71 21.23 -2.88 -10.80
C ALA A 71 22.46 -1.96 -10.72
N PRO A 72 22.36 -0.70 -11.19
CA PRO A 72 23.48 0.23 -11.14
C PRO A 72 23.98 0.44 -9.70
N SER A 73 25.31 0.58 -9.55
CA SER A 73 25.98 0.74 -8.25
C SER A 73 25.59 1.99 -7.46
N TRP A 74 25.03 2.99 -8.14
CA TRP A 74 24.53 4.22 -7.49
C TRP A 74 23.17 4.02 -6.80
N ILE A 75 22.46 2.91 -7.04
CA ILE A 75 21.23 2.61 -6.30
C ILE A 75 21.61 2.17 -4.90
N ARG A 76 21.21 2.97 -3.91
CA ARG A 76 21.39 2.64 -2.49
C ARG A 76 20.56 1.42 -2.12
N THR A 77 21.09 0.61 -1.20
CA THR A 77 20.42 -0.59 -0.73
C THR A 77 20.45 -0.71 0.79
N VAL A 78 19.51 -1.49 1.32
CA VAL A 78 19.53 -1.99 2.70
C VAL A 78 19.35 -3.51 2.68
N SER A 79 20.15 -4.19 3.50
CA SER A 79 20.03 -5.64 3.70
C SER A 79 19.08 -5.95 4.85
N VAL A 80 18.11 -6.82 4.61
CA VAL A 80 17.18 -7.30 5.62
C VAL A 80 17.21 -8.82 5.66
N TRP A 81 17.36 -9.40 6.85
CA TRP A 81 17.23 -10.83 7.05
C TRP A 81 15.78 -11.26 6.85
N ALA A 82 15.55 -12.15 5.88
CA ALA A 82 14.24 -12.73 5.64
C ALA A 82 14.15 -14.10 6.32
N GLU A 83 13.46 -14.18 7.46
CA GLU A 83 13.25 -15.43 8.22
C GLU A 83 12.66 -16.55 7.36
N ALA A 84 11.61 -16.24 6.58
CA ALA A 84 10.90 -17.22 5.77
C ALA A 84 11.79 -17.92 4.71
N SER A 85 12.83 -17.24 4.22
CA SER A 85 13.76 -17.76 3.21
C SER A 85 15.18 -17.96 3.73
N ARG A 86 15.41 -17.73 5.04
CA ARG A 86 16.71 -17.84 5.73
C ARG A 86 17.87 -17.24 4.94
N ARG A 87 17.66 -16.04 4.38
CA ARG A 87 18.69 -15.33 3.60
C ARG A 87 18.60 -13.83 3.79
N GLN A 88 19.73 -13.16 3.49
CA GLN A 88 19.75 -11.72 3.30
C GLN A 88 19.05 -11.35 1.99
N VAL A 89 18.18 -10.34 2.06
CA VAL A 89 17.54 -9.72 0.91
C VAL A 89 18.01 -8.28 0.85
N SER A 90 18.58 -7.89 -0.30
CA SER A 90 18.99 -6.51 -0.56
C SER A 90 17.82 -5.77 -1.19
N TYR A 91 17.22 -4.85 -0.45
CA TYR A 91 16.17 -3.97 -0.94
C TYR A 91 16.78 -2.67 -1.46
N ALA A 92 16.23 -2.11 -2.54
CA ALA A 92 16.60 -0.76 -2.95
C ALA A 92 15.97 0.28 -2.02
N LEU A 93 16.66 1.42 -1.92
CA LEU A 93 16.12 2.67 -1.41
C LEU A 93 15.88 3.60 -2.60
N CYS A 94 14.61 3.87 -2.91
CA CYS A 94 14.23 4.79 -3.99
C CYS A 94 14.16 6.22 -3.44
N ASP A 95 15.34 6.82 -3.24
CA ASP A 95 15.49 8.11 -2.55
C ASP A 95 15.39 9.34 -3.47
N ASP A 96 15.59 9.12 -4.78
CA ASP A 96 15.78 10.15 -5.79
C ASP A 96 15.10 9.83 -7.13
N ARG A 97 15.04 10.85 -7.99
CA ARG A 97 14.46 10.79 -9.33
C ARG A 97 15.16 9.76 -10.20
N ARG A 98 16.50 9.71 -10.17
CA ARG A 98 17.31 8.77 -10.95
C ARG A 98 16.93 7.32 -10.68
N THR A 99 16.79 6.95 -9.42
CA THR A 99 16.38 5.61 -8.98
C THR A 99 14.95 5.30 -9.40
N LEU A 100 14.04 6.28 -9.26
CA LEU A 100 12.65 6.14 -9.70
C LEU A 100 12.54 5.88 -11.20
N LEU A 101 13.27 6.65 -12.02
CA LEU A 101 13.30 6.48 -13.48
C LEU A 101 13.91 5.14 -13.90
N TRP A 102 14.93 4.66 -13.17
CA TRP A 102 15.47 3.32 -13.42
C TRP A 102 14.41 2.24 -13.15
N PHE A 103 13.69 2.31 -12.03
CA PHE A 103 12.60 1.38 -11.74
C PHE A 103 11.49 1.44 -12.82
N ALA A 104 11.10 2.64 -13.25
CA ALA A 104 10.14 2.84 -14.34
C ALA A 104 10.63 2.16 -15.64
N ASN A 105 11.89 2.37 -16.02
CA ASN A 105 12.50 1.75 -17.19
C ASN A 105 12.55 0.22 -17.10
N GLN A 106 12.68 -0.31 -15.88
CA GLN A 106 12.60 -1.74 -15.55
C GLN A 106 11.16 -2.29 -15.49
N ARG A 107 10.14 -1.48 -15.86
CA ARG A 107 8.71 -1.80 -15.80
C ARG A 107 8.23 -2.13 -14.39
N ALA A 108 8.78 -1.47 -13.38
CA ALA A 108 8.18 -1.45 -12.04
C ALA A 108 6.95 -0.54 -12.06
N VAL A 109 5.78 -1.15 -11.92
CA VAL A 109 4.49 -0.45 -11.99
C VAL A 109 4.01 -0.08 -10.60
N GLU A 110 4.05 -1.01 -9.63
CA GLU A 110 3.62 -0.75 -8.26
C GLU A 110 4.81 -0.59 -7.31
N TYR A 111 4.73 0.38 -6.42
CA TYR A 111 5.76 0.73 -5.45
C TYR A 111 5.21 0.48 -4.03
N HIS A 112 5.79 -0.49 -3.34
CA HIS A 112 5.37 -0.97 -2.02
C HIS A 112 6.49 -0.74 -1.00
N PRO A 113 6.63 0.49 -0.48
CA PRO A 113 7.60 0.79 0.58
C PRO A 113 7.23 0.12 1.90
N ALA A 114 8.24 -0.12 2.74
CA ALA A 114 8.04 -0.45 4.14
C ALA A 114 7.37 0.70 4.92
N LEU A 115 6.64 0.36 5.99
CA LEU A 115 5.90 1.32 6.81
C LEU A 115 6.79 2.25 7.65
N GLY A 116 8.08 1.93 7.80
CA GLY A 116 9.11 2.78 8.41
C GLY A 116 10.35 2.90 7.52
N PRO A 117 11.20 3.92 7.74
CA PRO A 117 12.51 3.98 7.12
C PRO A 117 13.37 2.78 7.55
N ALA A 118 14.37 2.45 6.73
CA ALA A 118 15.32 1.39 6.98
C ALA A 118 16.05 1.63 8.31
N GLY A 119 15.92 0.68 9.24
CA GLY A 119 16.51 0.77 10.57
C GLY A 119 15.79 1.70 11.54
N GLY A 120 14.63 2.26 11.17
CA GLY A 120 13.79 3.07 12.05
C GLY A 120 12.39 2.48 12.25
N ASP A 121 11.60 3.14 13.08
CA ASP A 121 10.26 2.69 13.47
C ASP A 121 9.22 2.92 12.36
N ALA A 122 8.13 2.18 12.43
CA ALA A 122 6.98 2.44 11.57
C ALA A 122 6.41 3.84 11.83
N THR A 123 6.20 4.58 10.76
CA THR A 123 5.76 6.00 10.82
C THR A 123 4.26 6.18 10.79
N HIS A 124 3.54 5.12 10.42
CA HIS A 124 2.09 5.15 10.25
C HIS A 124 1.49 3.82 10.71
N LEU A 125 0.30 3.93 11.27
CA LEU A 125 -0.68 2.85 11.30
C LEU A 125 -1.46 2.87 9.98
N VAL A 126 -1.76 1.69 9.43
CA VAL A 126 -2.51 1.56 8.18
C VAL A 126 -3.66 0.57 8.34
N LEU A 127 -4.86 0.99 7.92
CA LEU A 127 -6.03 0.13 7.74
C LEU A 127 -6.29 -0.04 6.25
N ASP A 128 -6.22 -1.28 5.77
CA ASP A 128 -6.43 -1.67 4.38
C ASP A 128 -7.84 -2.23 4.22
N LEU A 129 -8.64 -1.63 3.35
CA LEU A 129 -10.09 -1.84 3.27
C LEU A 129 -10.42 -2.60 1.99
N ASP A 130 -10.67 -3.90 2.14
CA ASP A 130 -10.88 -4.82 1.03
C ASP A 130 -12.36 -5.20 0.92
N PRO A 131 -13.11 -4.67 -0.07
CA PRO A 131 -14.46 -5.14 -0.32
C PRO A 131 -14.47 -6.59 -0.81
N PRO A 132 -15.61 -7.30 -0.70
CA PRO A 132 -15.74 -8.67 -1.20
C PRO A 132 -15.43 -8.75 -2.70
N GLU A 133 -15.10 -9.95 -3.19
CA GLU A 133 -14.91 -10.16 -4.62
C GLU A 133 -16.21 -9.81 -5.38
N GLY A 134 -16.07 -9.02 -6.45
CA GLY A 134 -17.20 -8.45 -7.19
C GLY A 134 -17.88 -7.26 -6.51
N GLY A 135 -17.47 -6.89 -5.29
CA GLY A 135 -18.01 -5.76 -4.55
C GLY A 135 -17.67 -4.41 -5.19
N ALA A 136 -18.62 -3.48 -5.12
CA ALA A 136 -18.44 -2.11 -5.57
C ALA A 136 -17.51 -1.32 -4.63
N PHE A 137 -16.83 -0.30 -5.18
CA PHE A 137 -15.97 0.62 -4.41
C PHE A 137 -16.74 1.34 -3.29
N ASP A 138 -18.05 1.60 -3.48
CA ASP A 138 -18.93 2.16 -2.45
C ASP A 138 -18.87 1.41 -1.11
N LEU A 139 -18.73 0.09 -1.13
CA LEU A 139 -18.58 -0.69 0.10
C LEU A 139 -17.29 -0.31 0.85
N ALA A 140 -16.18 -0.11 0.12
CA ALA A 140 -14.92 0.34 0.70
C ALA A 140 -15.03 1.76 1.25
N VAL A 141 -15.77 2.66 0.56
CA VAL A 141 -16.06 4.02 1.04
C VAL A 141 -16.82 3.98 2.36
N ARG A 142 -17.92 3.23 2.42
CA ARG A 142 -18.73 3.10 3.64
C ARG A 142 -17.90 2.54 4.80
N ALA A 143 -17.07 1.54 4.55
CA ALA A 143 -16.15 1.00 5.57
C ALA A 143 -15.07 2.03 5.99
N ALA A 144 -14.57 2.84 5.06
CA ALA A 144 -13.63 3.92 5.36
C ALA A 144 -14.25 4.97 6.28
N LEU A 145 -15.53 5.28 6.12
CA LEU A 145 -16.26 6.19 7.00
C LEU A 145 -16.46 5.60 8.40
N LEU A 146 -16.64 4.28 8.54
CA LEU A 146 -16.62 3.63 9.86
C LEU A 146 -15.25 3.77 10.52
N VAL A 147 -14.16 3.60 9.75
CA VAL A 147 -12.79 3.81 10.25
C VAL A 147 -12.59 5.28 10.66
N ARG A 148 -13.02 6.25 9.83
CA ARG A 148 -12.98 7.69 10.17
C ARG A 148 -13.67 7.96 11.50
N ARG A 149 -14.84 7.34 11.72
CA ARG A 149 -15.59 7.47 12.97
C ARG A 149 -14.84 6.85 14.16
N ALA A 150 -14.34 5.63 14.02
CA ALA A 150 -13.58 4.95 15.07
C ALA A 150 -12.29 5.70 15.45
N LEU A 151 -11.64 6.33 14.48
CA LEU A 151 -10.50 7.24 14.72
C LEU A 151 -10.94 8.46 15.54
N ALA A 152 -12.00 9.15 15.11
CA ALA A 152 -12.50 10.34 15.80
C ALA A 152 -12.92 10.03 17.26
N ASP A 153 -13.60 8.91 17.48
CA ASP A 153 -13.99 8.47 18.84
C ASP A 153 -12.76 8.12 19.72
N ALA A 154 -11.61 7.79 19.12
CA ALA A 154 -10.34 7.59 19.80
C ALA A 154 -9.47 8.86 19.87
N GLY A 155 -9.96 10.02 19.43
CA GLY A 155 -9.20 11.27 19.39
C GLY A 155 -8.08 11.29 18.35
N LEU A 156 -8.17 10.44 17.32
CA LEU A 156 -7.21 10.33 16.23
C LEU A 156 -7.81 10.84 14.91
N ALA A 157 -6.93 11.27 14.01
CA ALA A 157 -7.22 11.62 12.64
C ALA A 157 -6.33 10.83 11.67
N GLY A 158 -6.80 10.64 10.44
CA GLY A 158 -6.03 9.99 9.39
C GLY A 158 -6.35 10.57 8.01
N ALA A 159 -5.51 10.24 7.03
CA ALA A 159 -5.75 10.53 5.62
C ALA A 159 -6.20 9.27 4.87
N VAL A 160 -7.02 9.44 3.85
CA VAL A 160 -7.53 8.34 3.03
C VAL A 160 -7.02 8.46 1.60
N LYS A 161 -6.78 7.30 0.98
CA LYS A 161 -6.50 7.18 -0.45
C LYS A 161 -7.25 6.01 -1.04
N THR A 162 -7.62 6.10 -2.31
CA THR A 162 -7.99 4.91 -3.07
C THR A 162 -6.80 3.95 -3.08
N SER A 163 -7.05 2.65 -3.11
CA SER A 163 -5.95 1.70 -3.34
C SER A 163 -5.47 1.75 -4.80
N GLY A 164 -6.27 2.30 -5.73
CA GLY A 164 -6.10 2.14 -7.17
C GLY A 164 -6.53 0.75 -7.67
N ALA A 165 -7.14 -0.07 -6.82
CA ALA A 165 -7.79 -1.31 -7.20
C ALA A 165 -9.26 -1.25 -6.77
N LYS A 166 -9.72 -2.15 -5.90
CA LYS A 166 -11.12 -2.18 -5.43
C LYS A 166 -11.33 -1.53 -4.06
N GLY A 167 -10.26 -1.42 -3.26
CA GLY A 167 -10.31 -0.97 -1.88
C GLY A 167 -9.81 0.46 -1.65
N ALA A 168 -9.71 0.83 -0.38
CA ALA A 168 -9.13 2.09 0.09
C ALA A 168 -8.13 1.82 1.22
N HIS A 169 -7.23 2.77 1.46
CA HIS A 169 -6.32 2.73 2.61
C HIS A 169 -6.51 3.97 3.47
N VAL A 170 -6.53 3.78 4.78
CA VAL A 170 -6.50 4.86 5.76
C VAL A 170 -5.15 4.84 6.48
N PHE A 171 -4.44 5.96 6.44
CA PHE A 171 -3.14 6.15 7.06
C PHE A 171 -3.27 7.09 8.26
N VAL A 172 -2.70 6.69 9.38
CA VAL A 172 -2.65 7.47 10.61
C VAL A 172 -1.19 7.66 10.99
N PRO A 173 -0.62 8.87 10.85
CA PRO A 173 0.76 9.14 11.22
C PRO A 173 0.91 9.10 12.75
N VAL A 174 1.96 8.46 13.22
CA VAL A 174 2.22 8.24 14.65
C VAL A 174 3.55 8.85 15.07
N GLU A 175 3.66 9.25 16.34
CA GLU A 175 4.93 9.68 16.94
C GLU A 175 6.00 8.59 16.80
N ALA A 176 7.28 9.00 16.70
CA ALA A 176 8.40 8.07 16.69
C ALA A 176 8.57 7.35 18.03
N GLY A 177 9.21 6.17 18.03
CA GLY A 177 9.46 5.40 19.26
C GLY A 177 8.29 4.55 19.73
N VAL A 178 7.19 4.48 18.97
CA VAL A 178 6.08 3.55 19.27
C VAL A 178 6.53 2.12 18.98
N PRO A 179 6.51 1.21 19.97
CA PRO A 179 6.83 -0.19 19.76
C PRO A 179 5.92 -0.83 18.70
N VAL A 180 6.48 -1.71 17.88
CA VAL A 180 5.76 -2.31 16.74
C VAL A 180 4.54 -3.12 17.19
N GLU A 181 4.63 -3.74 18.36
CA GLU A 181 3.58 -4.49 19.03
C GLU A 181 2.41 -3.59 19.46
N ASP A 182 2.70 -2.39 19.97
CA ASP A 182 1.71 -1.40 20.41
C ASP A 182 1.03 -0.76 19.20
N LEU A 183 1.82 -0.46 18.16
CA LEU A 183 1.27 0.01 16.89
C LEU A 183 0.31 -1.04 16.31
N ALA A 184 0.73 -2.30 16.25
CA ALA A 184 -0.10 -3.39 15.75
C ALA A 184 -1.35 -3.61 16.63
N ALA A 185 -1.23 -3.44 17.94
CA ALA A 185 -2.34 -3.51 18.88
C ALA A 185 -3.37 -2.41 18.59
N ALA A 186 -2.94 -1.15 18.52
CA ALA A 186 -3.81 -0.04 18.18
C ALA A 186 -4.51 -0.23 16.82
N THR A 187 -3.81 -0.76 15.80
CA THR A 187 -4.43 -1.08 14.50
C THR A 187 -5.55 -2.10 14.64
N ARG A 188 -5.34 -3.16 15.43
CA ARG A 188 -6.37 -4.17 15.68
C ARG A 188 -7.57 -3.58 16.42
N ALA A 189 -7.34 -2.76 17.45
CA ALA A 189 -8.40 -2.10 18.20
C ALA A 189 -9.24 -1.18 17.30
N LEU A 190 -8.61 -0.35 16.47
CA LEU A 190 -9.32 0.51 15.51
C LEU A 190 -10.12 -0.29 14.50
N GLY A 191 -9.53 -1.35 13.93
CA GLY A 191 -10.25 -2.22 12.98
C GLY A 191 -11.46 -2.89 13.63
N ALA A 192 -11.32 -3.35 14.87
CA ALA A 192 -12.41 -3.98 15.63
C ALA A 192 -13.50 -2.96 16.03
N ARG A 193 -13.11 -1.76 16.50
CA ARG A 193 -14.03 -0.65 16.79
C ARG A 193 -14.85 -0.29 15.55
N ALA A 194 -14.19 -0.09 14.41
CA ALA A 194 -14.84 0.22 13.14
C ALA A 194 -15.82 -0.88 12.70
N ALA A 195 -15.42 -2.16 12.77
CA ALA A 195 -16.30 -3.27 12.41
C ALA A 195 -17.52 -3.42 13.34
N ARG A 196 -17.43 -2.99 14.61
CA ARG A 196 -18.55 -3.00 15.55
C ARG A 196 -19.61 -1.93 15.24
N LEU A 197 -19.23 -0.84 14.57
CA LEU A 197 -20.16 0.23 14.20
C LEU A 197 -21.21 -0.25 13.18
N ASP A 198 -20.82 -1.14 12.26
CA ASP A 198 -21.74 -1.83 11.34
C ASP A 198 -21.26 -3.27 11.07
N PRO A 199 -21.68 -4.25 11.91
CA PRO A 199 -21.28 -5.65 11.78
C PRO A 199 -21.84 -6.36 10.53
N GLY A 200 -22.83 -5.76 9.87
CA GLY A 200 -23.41 -6.24 8.62
C GLY A 200 -22.60 -5.83 7.39
N LEU A 201 -21.90 -4.69 7.47
CA LEU A 201 -21.05 -4.18 6.40
C LEU A 201 -19.60 -4.67 6.49
N ALA A 202 -19.02 -4.68 7.69
CA ALA A 202 -17.57 -4.83 7.87
C ALA A 202 -17.18 -5.97 8.81
N THR A 203 -15.93 -6.43 8.67
CA THR A 203 -15.36 -7.49 9.50
C THR A 203 -13.84 -7.41 9.57
N THR A 204 -13.27 -7.91 10.67
CA THR A 204 -11.82 -8.15 10.82
C THR A 204 -11.46 -9.63 10.66
N ALA A 205 -12.40 -10.47 10.19
CA ALA A 205 -12.17 -11.89 9.96
C ALA A 205 -11.09 -12.11 8.90
N PHE A 206 -9.95 -12.68 9.32
CA PHE A 206 -8.80 -12.90 8.44
C PHE A 206 -9.09 -13.94 7.35
N ILE A 207 -9.81 -15.02 7.70
CA ILE A 207 -10.18 -16.09 6.78
C ILE A 207 -11.29 -15.60 5.85
N ARG A 208 -11.09 -15.76 4.54
CA ARG A 208 -11.96 -15.17 3.51
C ARG A 208 -13.40 -15.68 3.59
N GLU A 209 -13.59 -16.97 3.82
CA GLU A 209 -14.90 -17.61 3.94
C GLU A 209 -15.68 -17.08 5.14
N ASP A 210 -14.97 -16.78 6.24
CA ASP A 210 -15.56 -16.28 7.48
C ASP A 210 -15.99 -14.80 7.36
N ARG A 211 -15.66 -14.12 6.24
CA ARG A 211 -16.06 -12.72 5.98
C ARG A 211 -17.51 -12.58 5.54
N GLN A 212 -18.13 -13.64 5.01
CA GLN A 212 -19.54 -13.67 4.63
C GLN A 212 -19.98 -12.49 3.73
N GLY A 213 -19.16 -12.13 2.75
CA GLY A 213 -19.47 -11.03 1.81
C GLY A 213 -19.28 -9.62 2.38
N LYS A 214 -18.73 -9.48 3.59
CA LYS A 214 -18.45 -8.18 4.22
C LYS A 214 -17.11 -7.59 3.78
N VAL A 215 -16.96 -6.28 3.95
CA VAL A 215 -15.69 -5.57 3.76
C VAL A 215 -14.71 -6.01 4.84
N PHE A 216 -13.53 -6.47 4.42
CA PHE A 216 -12.45 -6.81 5.33
C PHE A 216 -11.68 -5.54 5.69
N ILE A 217 -11.69 -5.21 6.99
CA ILE A 217 -10.83 -4.19 7.57
C ILE A 217 -9.54 -4.89 7.99
N ASP A 218 -8.55 -4.89 7.09
CA ASP A 218 -7.25 -5.50 7.30
C ASP A 218 -6.38 -4.63 8.22
N SER A 219 -6.37 -5.01 9.49
CA SER A 219 -5.51 -4.42 10.52
C SER A 219 -4.15 -5.11 10.65
N THR A 220 -3.77 -5.98 9.71
CA THR A 220 -2.52 -6.76 9.78
C THR A 220 -1.33 -6.06 9.14
N ARG A 221 -1.54 -4.86 8.58
CA ARG A 221 -0.50 -3.98 8.02
C ARG A 221 0.23 -3.24 9.15
N ALA A 222 1.07 -3.95 9.90
CA ALA A 222 1.92 -3.39 10.93
C ALA A 222 3.36 -3.92 10.83
N GLY A 223 4.33 -3.16 11.35
CA GLY A 223 5.74 -3.54 11.37
C GLY A 223 6.35 -3.67 9.98
N GLY A 224 6.97 -4.82 9.70
CA GLY A 224 7.67 -5.11 8.43
C GLY A 224 6.77 -5.33 7.20
N ALA A 225 5.49 -4.98 7.28
CA ALA A 225 4.58 -4.98 6.14
C ALA A 225 4.96 -3.88 5.13
N THR A 226 4.50 -4.07 3.89
CA THR A 226 4.56 -3.05 2.84
C THR A 226 3.14 -2.70 2.41
N VAL A 227 2.91 -1.45 2.05
CA VAL A 227 1.65 -0.98 1.48
C VAL A 227 1.97 -0.15 0.25
N VAL A 228 1.15 -0.25 -0.79
CA VAL A 228 1.33 0.55 -2.01
C VAL A 228 1.37 2.05 -1.68
N ALA A 229 2.39 2.73 -2.18
CA ALA A 229 2.60 4.16 -1.92
C ALA A 229 1.45 5.01 -2.49
N ALA A 230 1.20 6.18 -1.88
CA ALA A 230 0.41 7.21 -2.55
C ALA A 230 1.09 7.57 -3.88
N TYR A 231 0.29 7.82 -4.92
CA TYR A 231 0.71 8.06 -6.30
C TYR A 231 1.39 6.87 -7.00
N SER A 232 1.43 5.68 -6.39
CA SER A 232 1.87 4.49 -7.10
C SER A 232 0.80 4.03 -8.10
N PRO A 233 1.17 3.75 -9.36
CA PRO A 233 0.30 3.03 -10.28
C PRO A 233 0.02 1.60 -9.81
N ARG A 234 -1.02 0.98 -10.37
CA ARG A 234 -1.45 -0.39 -10.11
C ARG A 234 -1.46 -1.21 -11.39
N VAL A 235 -1.13 -2.50 -11.30
CA VAL A 235 -1.25 -3.44 -12.42
C VAL A 235 -2.70 -3.90 -12.51
N GLN A 236 -3.54 -3.00 -13.02
CA GLN A 236 -4.96 -3.17 -13.29
C GLN A 236 -5.27 -2.54 -14.66
N PRO A 237 -6.37 -2.94 -15.33
CA PRO A 237 -6.77 -2.31 -16.58
C PRO A 237 -6.87 -0.78 -16.46
N GLY A 238 -6.32 -0.05 -17.43
CA GLY A 238 -6.26 1.43 -17.41
C GLY A 238 -5.16 2.03 -16.52
N VAL A 239 -4.32 1.21 -15.87
CA VAL A 239 -3.23 1.63 -14.96
C VAL A 239 -3.68 2.68 -13.92
N PRO A 240 -4.70 2.37 -13.10
CA PRO A 240 -5.15 3.23 -12.02
C PRO A 240 -4.05 3.48 -10.99
N VAL A 241 -4.22 4.53 -10.20
CA VAL A 241 -3.25 5.05 -9.24
C VAL A 241 -3.83 4.97 -7.84
N SER A 242 -3.01 4.61 -6.84
CA SER A 242 -3.39 4.78 -5.43
C SER A 242 -3.38 6.27 -5.10
N PHE A 243 -4.54 6.91 -5.17
CA PHE A 243 -4.65 8.37 -5.18
C PHE A 243 -5.25 8.91 -3.87
N PRO A 244 -4.62 9.91 -3.23
CA PRO A 244 -5.18 10.63 -2.08
C PRO A 244 -6.53 11.27 -2.38
N VAL A 245 -7.49 11.19 -1.47
CA VAL A 245 -8.79 11.83 -1.63
C VAL A 245 -9.18 12.52 -0.34
N ALA A 246 -9.79 13.70 -0.42
CA ALA A 246 -10.38 14.32 0.77
C ALA A 246 -11.53 13.45 1.28
N TRP A 247 -11.70 13.37 2.59
CA TRP A 247 -12.73 12.49 3.17
C TRP A 247 -14.14 12.78 2.65
N ASP A 248 -14.45 14.04 2.39
CA ASP A 248 -15.79 14.48 1.99
C ASP A 248 -16.04 14.21 0.49
N ASP A 249 -14.98 14.05 -0.30
CA ASP A 249 -15.06 13.71 -1.73
C ASP A 249 -15.02 12.19 -1.99
N LEU A 250 -14.68 11.38 -0.98
CA LEU A 250 -14.42 9.95 -1.15
C LEU A 250 -15.61 9.17 -1.75
N GLY A 251 -16.85 9.60 -1.45
CA GLY A 251 -18.06 8.98 -1.99
C GLY A 251 -18.43 9.41 -3.41
N ALA A 252 -17.75 10.42 -3.97
CA ALA A 252 -18.02 10.97 -5.29
C ALA A 252 -17.02 10.49 -6.36
N VAL A 253 -16.08 9.61 -5.99
CA VAL A 253 -14.98 9.17 -6.86
C VAL A 253 -14.92 7.65 -6.99
N SER A 254 -14.24 7.22 -8.05
CA SER A 254 -13.95 5.84 -8.38
C SER A 254 -12.44 5.68 -8.57
N PRO A 255 -11.84 4.52 -8.26
CA PRO A 255 -10.42 4.27 -8.53
C PRO A 255 -10.01 4.49 -10.00
N GLY A 256 -10.93 4.26 -10.94
CA GLY A 256 -10.72 4.46 -12.37
C GLY A 256 -10.61 5.93 -12.81
N ASP A 257 -11.03 6.88 -11.97
CA ASP A 257 -10.90 8.32 -12.26
C ASP A 257 -9.43 8.78 -12.15
N PHE A 258 -8.62 8.00 -11.43
CA PHE A 258 -7.22 8.29 -11.17
C PHE A 258 -6.33 7.28 -11.89
N THR A 259 -5.80 7.66 -13.05
CA THR A 259 -4.89 6.83 -13.85
C THR A 259 -3.58 7.55 -14.10
N VAL A 260 -2.60 6.84 -14.65
CA VAL A 260 -1.35 7.46 -15.11
C VAL A 260 -1.57 8.59 -16.13
N HIS A 261 -2.71 8.59 -16.83
CA HIS A 261 -3.05 9.60 -17.83
C HIS A 261 -3.82 10.80 -17.25
N THR A 262 -4.63 10.60 -16.21
CA THR A 262 -5.49 11.66 -15.65
C THR A 262 -4.84 12.40 -14.48
N VAL A 263 -4.10 11.68 -13.63
CA VAL A 263 -3.55 12.22 -12.37
C VAL A 263 -2.63 13.43 -12.57
N PRO A 264 -1.72 13.48 -13.57
CA PRO A 264 -0.85 14.64 -13.74
C PRO A 264 -1.62 15.96 -13.90
N ALA A 265 -2.75 15.95 -14.63
CA ALA A 265 -3.61 17.11 -14.79
C ALA A 265 -4.41 17.41 -13.51
N LEU A 266 -4.96 16.37 -12.85
CA LEU A 266 -5.73 16.53 -11.61
C LEU A 266 -4.93 17.13 -10.45
N LEU A 267 -3.61 16.89 -10.44
CA LEU A 267 -2.75 17.43 -9.39
C LEU A 267 -2.62 18.95 -9.48
N ASP A 268 -2.64 19.54 -10.67
CA ASP A 268 -2.54 21.00 -10.88
C ASP A 268 -1.50 21.70 -9.97
N GLY A 269 -0.30 21.11 -9.86
CA GLY A 269 0.77 21.64 -9.00
C GLY A 269 0.63 21.36 -7.48
N ARG A 270 -0.52 20.91 -6.98
CA ARG A 270 -0.83 20.59 -5.57
C ARG A 270 -0.30 19.24 -5.11
N ASP A 271 -0.18 19.01 -3.80
CA ASP A 271 0.12 17.69 -3.23
C ASP A 271 -0.96 17.29 -2.23
N PRO A 272 -2.08 16.72 -2.71
CA PRO A 272 -3.20 16.34 -1.84
C PRO A 272 -2.80 15.39 -0.69
N TRP A 273 -1.82 14.51 -0.91
CA TRP A 273 -1.35 13.62 0.17
C TRP A 273 -0.74 14.40 1.32
N ALA A 274 0.16 15.36 1.02
CA ALA A 274 0.77 16.20 2.03
C ALA A 274 -0.24 17.16 2.68
N GLU A 275 -1.15 17.72 1.88
CA GLU A 275 -2.18 18.67 2.34
C GLU A 275 -3.22 18.02 3.27
N LEU A 276 -3.60 16.77 3.02
CA LEU A 276 -4.63 16.05 3.77
C LEU A 276 -4.09 15.25 4.96
N MET A 277 -2.78 15.01 5.03
CA MET A 277 -2.16 14.21 6.09
C MET A 277 -2.12 15.01 7.41
N PRO A 278 -2.72 14.51 8.50
CA PRO A 278 -2.59 15.14 9.81
C PRO A 278 -1.14 15.05 10.31
N PRO A 279 -0.73 15.87 11.31
CA PRO A 279 0.57 15.69 11.96
C PRO A 279 0.64 14.33 12.67
N PRO A 280 1.86 13.81 12.95
CA PRO A 280 2.03 12.62 13.79
C PRO A 280 1.33 12.74 15.15
N GLN A 281 0.67 11.68 15.56
CA GLN A 281 -0.16 11.65 16.77
C GLN A 281 0.34 10.60 17.76
N ARG A 282 0.18 10.89 19.05
CA ARG A 282 0.36 9.91 20.12
C ARG A 282 -0.80 8.93 20.12
N LEU A 283 -0.49 7.64 20.24
CA LEU A 283 -1.52 6.61 20.39
C LEU A 283 -2.15 6.67 21.80
N PRO A 284 -3.49 6.69 21.92
CA PRO A 284 -4.16 6.59 23.21
C PRO A 284 -3.83 5.27 23.93
N ALA A 285 -3.57 5.34 25.23
CA ALA A 285 -3.18 4.16 26.02
C ALA A 285 -4.31 3.10 26.07
N ASP A 286 -5.56 3.54 26.24
CA ASP A 286 -6.74 2.66 26.24
C ASP A 286 -6.89 1.89 24.92
N LEU A 287 -6.56 2.53 23.80
CA LEU A 287 -6.61 1.93 22.47
C LEU A 287 -5.55 0.83 22.31
N VAL A 288 -4.34 1.09 22.80
CA VAL A 288 -3.24 0.11 22.78
C VAL A 288 -3.57 -1.07 23.70
N GLU A 289 -4.04 -0.80 24.92
CA GLU A 289 -4.47 -1.81 25.89
C GLU A 289 -5.57 -2.71 25.33
N GLU A 290 -6.64 -2.14 24.75
CA GLU A 290 -7.69 -2.91 24.07
C GLU A 290 -7.08 -3.79 22.96
N GLY A 291 -6.18 -3.23 22.16
CA GLY A 291 -5.54 -3.92 21.05
C GLY A 291 -4.71 -5.14 21.46
N HIS A 292 -4.11 -5.10 22.65
CA HIS A 292 -3.38 -6.23 23.22
C HIS A 292 -4.31 -7.36 23.70
N THR A 293 -5.55 -7.03 24.08
CA THR A 293 -6.57 -8.06 24.39
C THR A 293 -7.11 -8.75 23.13
N ILE A 294 -7.02 -8.11 21.97
CA ILE A 294 -7.52 -8.65 20.70
C ILE A 294 -6.47 -9.60 20.10
N PRO A 295 -6.80 -10.89 19.92
CA PRO A 295 -5.85 -11.85 19.39
C PRO A 295 -5.40 -11.50 17.97
N VAL A 296 -4.17 -11.85 17.62
CA VAL A 296 -3.63 -11.64 16.27
C VAL A 296 -4.39 -12.51 15.26
N ALA A 297 -5.16 -11.88 14.39
CA ALA A 297 -6.08 -12.55 13.48
C ALA A 297 -5.41 -13.63 12.60
N ARG A 298 -4.17 -13.39 12.15
CA ARG A 298 -3.38 -14.38 11.40
C ARG A 298 -3.04 -15.63 12.23
N VAL A 299 -2.74 -15.46 13.51
CA VAL A 299 -2.45 -16.57 14.43
C VAL A 299 -3.71 -17.38 14.70
N GLN A 300 -4.83 -16.69 14.93
CA GLN A 300 -6.13 -17.34 15.08
C GLN A 300 -6.52 -18.16 13.85
N ALA A 301 -6.32 -17.58 12.65
CA ALA A 301 -6.59 -18.26 11.39
C ALA A 301 -5.72 -19.51 11.21
N MET A 302 -4.42 -19.44 11.55
CA MET A 302 -3.53 -20.60 11.53
C MET A 302 -4.00 -21.70 12.49
N HIS A 303 -4.40 -21.36 13.72
CA HIS A 303 -4.92 -22.33 14.68
C HIS A 303 -6.25 -22.94 14.22
N ALA A 304 -7.15 -22.13 13.65
CA ALA A 304 -8.41 -22.61 13.09
C ALA A 304 -8.18 -23.55 11.89
N GLY A 305 -7.23 -23.23 11.01
CA GLY A 305 -6.83 -24.09 9.89
C GLY A 305 -6.28 -25.43 10.38
N LYS A 306 -5.41 -25.42 11.40
CA LYS A 306 -4.90 -26.65 12.04
C LYS A 306 -6.03 -27.49 12.66
N ARG A 307 -7.00 -26.86 13.35
CA ARG A 307 -8.17 -27.57 13.91
C ARG A 307 -9.04 -28.20 12.82
N ARG A 308 -9.36 -27.45 11.75
CA ARG A 308 -10.13 -27.98 10.59
C ARG A 308 -9.39 -29.14 9.92
N ALA A 309 -8.06 -29.06 9.81
CA ALA A 309 -7.24 -30.13 9.23
C ALA A 309 -7.21 -31.40 10.11
N ARG A 310 -7.17 -31.26 11.45
CA ARG A 310 -7.24 -32.39 12.40
C ARG A 310 -8.61 -33.07 12.36
N ALA A 311 -9.69 -32.29 12.40
CA ALA A 311 -11.06 -32.81 12.30
C ALA A 311 -11.30 -33.57 10.97
N ARG A 312 -10.70 -33.11 9.86
CA ARG A 312 -10.74 -33.83 8.56
C ARG A 312 -9.92 -35.12 8.54
N ARG A 313 -8.96 -35.27 9.45
CA ARG A 313 -8.12 -36.48 9.60
C ARG A 313 -8.69 -37.49 10.60
N GLY A 314 -9.82 -37.20 11.24
CA GLY A 314 -10.47 -38.10 12.19
C GLY A 314 -9.75 -38.20 13.54
N GLU A 315 -8.99 -37.18 13.92
CA GLU A 315 -8.48 -36.97 15.29
C GLU A 315 -9.36 -35.99 16.08
#